data_AF-A0AAE0DKE0-F1
#
_entry.id   AF-A0AAE0DKE0-F1
#
_cell.length_a   1.000
_cell.length_b   1.000
_cell.length_c   1.000
_cell.angle_alpha   90.00
_cell.angle_beta   90.00
_cell.angle_gamma   90.00
#
_symmetry.space_group_name_H-M   'P 1'
#
loop_
_entity.id
_entity.type
_entity.pdbx_description
1 polymer ?
#
loop_
_entity_poly.entity_id
_entity_poly.type
_entity_poly.pdbx_seq_one_letter_code
_entity_poly.pdbx_strand_id
1 'polypeptide(L)'
;MAGPHSPAQCWSWRVPSPPRIIVPPPALNANGIPDLHVVQDTTFDFESSGFTNAEFLQTVTYGNFISSNNMLEWKYEQRRMAQQILPFLYLGPMAAARDRNFLQREGITMVLAVRNTMSAQAKMLGSKVAQEMGIETRNIDVAGNQELIAAFPRAIEVINTHLSTMYQLQQARGAQVTAGAQGHPPSTPGKVLVFCESGNERSATLVTAYIMAMYSADLIKAIQIVQAQRFAVAFDDSLRNLLSTYEIILRAKRDVVQADSRMVGNGGTGKPGLKNGANAGLGKSSKRTIDDSYDDDNMDMDGGDRFLDHGRFEGRAGSAPFQDRHGS
;
A
#
# COMPACT_ATOMS: atom_id res chain seq x y z
N MET A 1 -14.15 47.62 22.46
CA MET A 1 -12.84 47.69 21.77
C MET A 1 -12.62 46.37 21.07
N ALA A 2 -12.57 46.35 19.73
CA ALA A 2 -12.26 45.12 19.02
C ALA A 2 -10.73 44.96 18.95
N GLY A 3 -10.23 43.75 19.22
CA GLY A 3 -8.79 43.47 19.24
C GLY A 3 -8.10 43.67 17.89
N PRO A 4 -6.76 43.68 17.86
CA PRO A 4 -5.95 43.97 16.67
C PRO A 4 -6.03 42.91 15.56
N HIS A 5 -6.65 41.77 15.82
CA HIS A 5 -6.74 40.65 14.87
C HIS A 5 -8.20 40.29 14.57
N SER A 6 -8.47 39.89 13.32
CA SER A 6 -9.75 39.32 12.88
C SER A 6 -9.54 37.91 12.31
N PRO A 7 -10.51 36.99 12.44
CA PRO A 7 -10.43 35.68 11.80
C PRO A 7 -10.26 35.82 10.28
N ALA A 8 -9.33 35.05 9.70
CA ALA A 8 -9.09 35.05 8.25
C ALA A 8 -10.25 34.41 7.46
N GLN A 9 -11.10 33.64 8.14
CA GLN A 9 -12.29 32.99 7.57
C GLN A 9 -13.48 33.18 8.51
N CYS A 10 -14.69 33.14 7.94
CA CYS A 10 -15.91 33.18 8.74
C CYS A 10 -16.00 31.95 9.65
N TRP A 11 -16.38 32.17 10.91
CA TRP A 11 -16.58 31.08 11.85
C TRP A 11 -17.69 30.17 11.33
N SER A 12 -17.41 28.86 11.28
CA SER A 12 -18.40 27.85 10.92
C SER A 12 -18.59 26.91 12.11
N TRP A 13 -19.84 26.63 12.48
CA TRP A 13 -20.19 25.67 13.53
C TRP A 13 -20.06 24.20 13.08
N ARG A 14 -19.67 23.96 11.82
CA ARG A 14 -19.40 22.60 11.34
C ARG A 14 -17.98 22.23 11.71
N VAL A 15 -17.85 21.02 12.26
CA VAL A 15 -16.55 20.36 12.37
C VAL A 15 -15.94 20.29 10.96
N PRO A 16 -14.67 20.68 10.78
CA PRO A 16 -14.00 20.57 9.49
C PRO A 16 -14.10 19.14 8.96
N SER A 17 -14.58 18.99 7.73
CA SER A 17 -14.54 17.69 7.07
C SER A 17 -13.08 17.32 6.80
N PRO A 18 -12.68 16.04 6.95
CA PRO A 18 -11.34 15.62 6.57
C PRO A 18 -11.03 16.05 5.14
N PRO A 19 -9.78 16.44 4.85
CA PRO A 19 -9.39 16.85 3.51
C PRO A 19 -9.67 15.72 2.52
N ARG A 20 -10.30 16.05 1.39
CA ARG A 20 -10.59 15.08 0.34
C ARG A 20 -9.34 14.79 -0.46
N ILE A 21 -9.01 13.52 -0.62
CA ILE A 21 -7.95 13.05 -1.50
C ILE A 21 -8.53 12.96 -2.91
N ILE A 22 -8.06 13.81 -3.82
CA ILE A 22 -8.46 13.82 -5.22
C ILE A 22 -7.52 12.89 -5.99
N VAL A 23 -8.08 11.91 -6.68
CA VAL A 23 -7.34 11.02 -7.58
C VAL A 23 -7.51 11.54 -9.01
N PRO A 24 -6.48 12.15 -9.63
CA PRO A 24 -6.58 12.59 -11.02
C PRO A 24 -6.66 11.38 -11.97
N PRO A 25 -7.18 11.56 -13.20
CA PRO A 25 -7.02 10.57 -14.26
C PRO A 25 -5.53 10.27 -14.52
N PRO A 26 -5.16 9.03 -14.90
CA PRO A 26 -3.78 8.70 -15.23
C PRO A 26 -3.35 9.42 -16.51
N ALA A 27 -2.07 9.76 -16.60
CA ALA A 27 -1.47 10.23 -17.85
C ALA A 27 -1.58 9.14 -18.92
N LEU A 28 -1.73 9.55 -20.18
CA LEU A 28 -1.80 8.64 -21.31
C LEU A 28 -0.49 8.72 -22.11
N ASN A 29 -0.01 7.57 -22.59
CA ASN A 29 1.12 7.51 -23.50
C ASN A 29 0.71 7.89 -24.95
N ALA A 30 1.66 7.86 -25.88
CA ALA A 30 1.43 8.21 -27.29
C ALA A 30 0.34 7.36 -27.98
N ASN A 31 0.04 6.17 -27.46
CA ASN A 31 -0.99 5.26 -27.97
C ASN A 31 -2.34 5.44 -27.25
N GLY A 32 -2.48 6.45 -26.38
CA GLY A 32 -3.69 6.68 -25.59
C GLY A 32 -3.92 5.65 -24.48
N ILE A 33 -2.89 4.89 -24.10
CA ILE A 33 -2.95 3.88 -23.02
C ILE A 33 -2.45 4.53 -21.72
N PRO A 34 -3.08 4.27 -20.55
CA PRO A 34 -2.60 4.76 -19.26
C PRO A 34 -1.14 4.40 -19.00
N ASP A 35 -0.33 5.42 -18.73
CA ASP A 35 1.11 5.31 -18.47
C ASP A 35 1.37 4.96 -17.00
N LEU A 36 0.97 3.75 -16.61
CA LEU A 36 0.97 3.29 -15.22
C LEU A 36 1.98 2.15 -15.04
N HIS A 37 3.25 2.54 -15.03
CA HIS A 37 4.36 1.61 -14.79
C HIS A 37 4.57 1.36 -13.32
N VAL A 38 4.65 0.10 -12.94
CA VAL A 38 5.00 -0.31 -11.58
C VAL A 38 6.52 -0.45 -11.50
N VAL A 39 7.17 0.31 -10.62
CA VAL A 39 8.63 0.33 -10.47
C VAL A 39 9.01 -0.78 -9.50
N GLN A 40 10.06 -1.55 -9.85
CA GLN A 40 10.63 -2.51 -8.93
C GLN A 40 11.34 -1.76 -7.82
N ASP A 41 10.87 -1.97 -6.60
CA ASP A 41 11.66 -1.69 -5.42
C ASP A 41 12.04 -3.01 -4.77
N THR A 42 13.33 -3.31 -4.74
CA THR A 42 13.83 -4.54 -4.10
C THR A 42 13.78 -4.44 -2.58
N THR A 43 13.53 -3.24 -2.03
CA THR A 43 13.25 -3.07 -0.61
C THR A 43 11.77 -3.31 -0.37
N PHE A 44 11.40 -4.57 -0.15
CA PHE A 44 10.04 -4.92 0.28
C PHE A 44 9.80 -4.39 1.71
N ASP A 45 8.62 -3.80 1.94
CA ASP A 45 8.25 -3.13 3.20
C ASP A 45 8.00 -4.06 4.39
N PHE A 46 8.18 -5.35 4.17
CA PHE A 46 7.99 -6.38 5.17
C PHE A 46 9.37 -6.90 5.55
N GLU A 47 9.81 -6.52 6.75
CA GLU A 47 11.05 -6.97 7.40
C GLU A 47 11.31 -8.47 7.14
N SER A 48 12.36 -8.79 6.42
CA SER A 48 13.20 -10.01 6.42
C SER A 48 12.72 -11.34 7.06
N SER A 49 11.46 -11.75 6.99
CA SER A 49 11.04 -13.06 7.54
C SER A 49 10.12 -13.86 6.60
N GLY A 50 10.70 -14.52 5.60
CA GLY A 50 10.05 -15.69 4.95
C GLY A 50 8.81 -15.44 4.09
N PHE A 51 8.38 -14.19 3.88
CA PHE A 51 7.07 -13.90 3.27
C PHE A 51 7.03 -13.85 1.75
N THR A 52 8.17 -13.80 1.06
CA THR A 52 8.22 -13.75 -0.41
C THR A 52 9.51 -14.36 -0.92
N ASN A 53 9.41 -15.23 -1.93
CA ASN A 53 10.55 -15.43 -2.81
C ASN A 53 10.63 -14.17 -3.71
N ALA A 54 11.57 -13.27 -3.43
CA ALA A 54 11.78 -12.05 -4.23
C ALA A 54 11.97 -12.38 -5.72
N GLU A 55 12.62 -13.52 -6.03
CA GLU A 55 12.82 -14.06 -7.38
C GLU A 55 11.49 -14.44 -8.06
N PHE A 56 10.51 -14.92 -7.29
CA PHE A 56 9.20 -15.25 -7.81
C PHE A 56 8.45 -13.98 -8.25
N LEU A 57 8.33 -12.97 -7.37
CA LEU A 57 7.61 -11.72 -7.68
C LEU A 57 8.27 -10.95 -8.81
N GLN A 58 9.60 -11.03 -8.86
CA GLN A 58 10.39 -10.73 -10.03
C GLN A 58 9.79 -11.44 -11.25
N THR A 59 9.89 -12.77 -11.33
CA THR A 59 9.43 -13.57 -12.48
C THR A 59 8.00 -13.27 -12.95
N VAL A 60 7.05 -12.98 -12.05
CA VAL A 60 5.63 -12.84 -12.42
C VAL A 60 5.14 -11.42 -12.69
N THR A 61 5.90 -10.37 -12.35
CA THR A 61 5.43 -8.98 -12.49
C THR A 61 6.29 -8.10 -13.40
N TYR A 62 6.88 -8.68 -14.44
CA TYR A 62 7.70 -7.90 -15.37
C TYR A 62 6.88 -7.26 -16.49
N GLY A 63 7.02 -5.93 -16.62
CA GLY A 63 6.63 -5.16 -17.81
C GLY A 63 5.33 -4.38 -17.71
N ASN A 64 4.94 -3.76 -18.83
CA ASN A 64 3.64 -3.12 -18.99
C ASN A 64 2.54 -4.18 -19.04
N PHE A 65 1.90 -4.42 -17.91
CA PHE A 65 0.70 -5.28 -17.85
C PHE A 65 -0.58 -4.52 -18.24
N ILE A 66 -0.53 -3.19 -18.37
CA ILE A 66 -1.61 -2.42 -18.98
C ILE A 66 -1.36 -2.36 -20.49
N SER A 67 -2.05 -3.23 -21.23
CA SER A 67 -1.94 -3.34 -22.69
C SER A 67 -3.01 -2.55 -23.46
N SER A 68 -4.07 -2.11 -22.78
CA SER A 68 -5.22 -1.44 -23.40
C SER A 68 -5.80 -0.36 -22.49
N ASN A 69 -6.48 0.62 -23.09
CA ASN A 69 -7.24 1.61 -22.35
C ASN A 69 -8.64 1.08 -22.02
N ASN A 70 -8.71 0.19 -21.01
CA ASN A 70 -9.97 -0.42 -20.58
C ASN A 70 -10.98 0.61 -20.07
N MET A 71 -10.57 1.83 -19.70
CA MET A 71 -11.49 2.87 -19.25
C MET A 71 -12.34 3.43 -20.40
N LEU A 72 -11.79 3.55 -21.62
CA LEU A 72 -12.52 4.02 -22.80
C LEU A 72 -13.45 2.96 -23.38
N GLU A 73 -13.05 1.69 -23.30
CA GLU A 73 -13.81 0.56 -23.85
C GLU A 73 -14.75 -0.10 -22.82
N TRP A 74 -14.83 0.49 -21.61
CA TRP A 74 -15.56 -0.11 -20.51
C TRP A 74 -17.05 -0.26 -20.80
N LYS A 75 -17.60 -1.44 -20.51
CA LYS A 75 -19.03 -1.72 -20.65
C LYS A 75 -19.64 -1.99 -19.28
N TYR A 76 -20.87 -1.53 -19.06
CA TYR A 76 -21.57 -1.69 -17.78
C TYR A 76 -21.58 -3.13 -17.24
N GLU A 77 -21.72 -4.12 -18.12
CA GLU A 77 -21.72 -5.54 -17.73
C GLU A 77 -20.39 -6.03 -17.15
N GLN A 78 -19.26 -5.40 -17.50
CA GLN A 78 -17.95 -5.76 -16.95
C GLN A 78 -17.90 -5.56 -15.42
N ARG A 79 -18.78 -4.75 -14.83
CA ARG A 79 -18.89 -4.63 -13.36
C ARG A 79 -19.18 -5.97 -12.66
N ARG A 80 -19.84 -6.91 -13.36
CA ARG A 80 -20.23 -8.24 -12.85
C ARG A 80 -19.17 -9.31 -13.09
N MET A 81 -18.13 -8.99 -13.85
CA MET A 81 -17.04 -9.90 -14.16
C MET A 81 -15.84 -9.60 -13.26
N ALA A 82 -14.94 -10.55 -13.08
CA ALA A 82 -13.62 -10.27 -12.51
C ALA A 82 -12.67 -9.76 -13.61
N GLN A 83 -11.75 -8.88 -13.24
CA GLN A 83 -10.70 -8.36 -14.12
C GLN A 83 -9.33 -8.67 -13.56
N GLN A 84 -8.39 -8.91 -14.47
CA GLN A 84 -6.99 -9.07 -14.16
C GLN A 84 -6.39 -7.72 -13.80
N ILE A 85 -5.89 -7.57 -12.57
CA ILE A 85 -5.21 -6.35 -12.09
C ILE A 85 -3.71 -6.49 -12.31
N LEU A 86 -3.16 -7.67 -12.00
CA LEU A 86 -1.78 -8.07 -12.29
C LEU A 86 -1.81 -9.44 -12.99
N PRO A 87 -0.71 -9.88 -13.66
CA PRO A 87 -0.64 -11.18 -14.35
C PRO A 87 -1.13 -12.40 -13.54
N PHE A 88 -1.01 -12.34 -12.22
CA PHE A 88 -1.42 -13.38 -11.28
C PHE A 88 -2.55 -12.97 -10.33
N LEU A 89 -3.04 -11.73 -10.39
CA LEU A 89 -3.98 -11.19 -9.40
C LEU A 89 -5.23 -10.64 -10.10
N TYR A 90 -6.37 -11.26 -9.81
CA TYR A 90 -7.69 -10.88 -10.31
C TYR A 90 -8.50 -10.24 -9.18
N LEU A 91 -9.35 -9.29 -9.56
CA LEU A 91 -10.30 -8.61 -8.68
C LEU A 91 -11.71 -8.75 -9.24
N GLY A 92 -12.67 -9.18 -8.43
CA GLY A 92 -14.04 -9.30 -8.90
C GLY A 92 -15.11 -9.44 -7.81
N PRO A 93 -16.38 -9.57 -8.24
CA PRO A 93 -17.51 -9.82 -7.35
C PRO A 93 -17.59 -11.29 -6.93
N MET A 94 -18.41 -11.57 -5.92
CA MET A 94 -18.65 -12.94 -5.44
C MET A 94 -19.18 -13.88 -6.53
N ALA A 95 -19.93 -13.36 -7.51
CA ALA A 95 -20.43 -14.14 -8.64
C ALA A 95 -19.30 -14.80 -9.44
N ALA A 96 -18.18 -14.10 -9.65
CA ALA A 96 -17.03 -14.63 -10.39
C ALA A 96 -16.37 -15.81 -9.66
N ALA A 97 -16.36 -15.80 -8.33
CA ALA A 97 -15.85 -16.92 -7.53
C ALA A 97 -16.74 -18.18 -7.58
N ARG A 98 -17.99 -18.05 -8.06
CA ARG A 98 -18.93 -19.16 -8.26
C ARG A 98 -18.98 -19.65 -9.70
N ASP A 99 -18.35 -18.94 -10.63
CA ASP A 99 -18.35 -19.27 -12.05
C ASP A 99 -17.24 -20.29 -12.35
N ARG A 100 -17.63 -21.56 -12.45
CA ARG A 100 -16.74 -22.69 -12.74
C ARG A 100 -15.97 -22.50 -14.06
N ASN A 101 -16.63 -21.96 -15.08
CA ASN A 101 -16.04 -21.77 -16.41
C ASN A 101 -15.00 -20.66 -16.38
N PHE A 102 -15.28 -19.57 -15.67
CA PHE A 102 -14.31 -18.50 -15.44
C PHE A 102 -13.08 -19.01 -14.69
N LEU A 103 -13.28 -19.67 -13.54
CA LEU A 103 -12.18 -20.18 -12.72
C LEU A 103 -11.28 -21.14 -13.50
N GLN A 104 -11.87 -22.03 -14.31
CA GLN A 104 -11.12 -22.98 -15.13
C GLN A 104 -10.39 -22.29 -16.28
N ARG A 105 -11.08 -21.41 -17.03
CA ARG A 105 -10.50 -20.72 -18.19
C ARG A 105 -9.32 -19.84 -17.81
N GLU A 106 -9.47 -19.06 -16.75
CA GLU A 106 -8.40 -18.18 -16.28
C GLU A 106 -7.30 -18.96 -15.55
N GLY A 107 -7.57 -20.18 -15.10
CA GLY A 107 -6.63 -21.01 -14.35
C GLY A 107 -6.42 -20.49 -12.93
N ILE A 108 -7.49 -20.08 -12.24
CA ILE A 108 -7.42 -19.59 -10.86
C ILE A 108 -7.03 -20.73 -9.92
N THR A 109 -5.99 -20.53 -9.11
CA THR A 109 -5.43 -21.52 -8.18
C THR A 109 -5.74 -21.22 -6.72
N MET A 110 -6.08 -19.95 -6.41
CA MET A 110 -6.63 -19.56 -5.11
C MET A 110 -7.74 -18.52 -5.25
N VAL A 111 -8.77 -18.65 -4.41
CA VAL A 111 -9.78 -17.61 -4.17
C VAL A 111 -9.63 -17.05 -2.75
N LEU A 112 -9.57 -15.72 -2.65
CA LEU A 112 -9.45 -14.98 -1.39
C LEU A 112 -10.69 -14.10 -1.18
N ALA A 113 -11.54 -14.50 -0.26
CA ALA A 113 -12.77 -13.76 0.06
C ALA A 113 -12.50 -12.70 1.13
N VAL A 114 -12.86 -11.44 0.86
CA VAL A 114 -12.84 -10.34 1.84
C VAL A 114 -14.28 -10.05 2.26
N ARG A 115 -14.65 -10.46 3.47
CA ARG A 115 -16.05 -10.50 3.93
C ARG A 115 -16.25 -9.61 5.15
N ASN A 116 -17.49 -9.13 5.31
CA ASN A 116 -17.93 -8.62 6.59
C ASN A 116 -18.10 -9.81 7.56
N THR A 117 -17.73 -9.66 8.84
CA THR A 117 -17.93 -10.67 9.88
C THR A 117 -19.38 -11.16 9.97
N MET A 118 -20.37 -10.28 9.75
CA MET A 118 -21.78 -10.66 9.67
C MET A 118 -22.06 -11.60 8.49
N SER A 119 -21.54 -11.28 7.31
CA SER A 119 -21.66 -12.14 6.11
C SER A 119 -20.90 -13.47 6.28
N ALA A 120 -19.81 -13.46 7.05
CA ALA A 120 -19.05 -14.67 7.38
C ALA A 120 -19.84 -15.61 8.29
N GLN A 121 -20.51 -15.08 9.32
CA GLN A 121 -21.36 -15.84 10.23
C GLN A 121 -22.54 -16.50 9.51
N ALA A 122 -23.09 -15.85 8.49
CA ALA A 122 -24.15 -16.41 7.65
C ALA A 122 -23.70 -17.56 6.72
N LYS A 123 -22.42 -17.99 6.78
CA LYS A 123 -21.80 -18.98 5.87
C LYS A 123 -22.07 -18.71 4.38
N MET A 124 -22.33 -17.46 4.00
CA MET A 124 -22.53 -17.07 2.61
C MET A 124 -21.19 -17.15 1.87
N LEU A 125 -20.92 -18.33 1.31
CA LEU A 125 -19.64 -18.65 0.69
C LEU A 125 -19.81 -18.83 -0.81
N GLY A 126 -19.11 -17.99 -1.58
CA GLY A 126 -18.83 -18.23 -2.99
C GLY A 126 -17.76 -19.31 -3.23
N SER A 127 -17.27 -19.98 -2.18
CA SER A 127 -16.12 -20.88 -2.26
C SER A 127 -16.45 -22.35 -2.51
N LYS A 128 -17.71 -22.77 -2.46
CA LYS A 128 -18.06 -24.19 -2.62
C LYS A 128 -17.61 -24.73 -3.99
N VAL A 129 -17.86 -23.97 -5.05
CA VAL A 129 -17.43 -24.30 -6.42
C VAL A 129 -15.90 -24.38 -6.49
N ALA A 130 -15.19 -23.41 -5.91
CA ALA A 130 -13.73 -23.42 -5.86
C ALA A 130 -13.18 -24.65 -5.13
N GLN A 131 -13.75 -25.01 -3.97
CA GLN A 131 -13.36 -26.21 -3.22
C GLN A 131 -13.60 -27.50 -4.01
N GLU A 132 -14.73 -27.63 -4.70
CA GLU A 132 -15.03 -28.76 -5.59
C GLU A 132 -14.06 -28.88 -6.78
N MET A 133 -13.45 -27.77 -7.18
CA MET A 133 -12.42 -27.73 -8.23
C MET A 133 -11.00 -27.96 -7.69
N GLY A 134 -10.82 -28.15 -6.38
CA GLY A 134 -9.50 -28.24 -5.75
C GLY A 134 -8.75 -26.91 -5.71
N ILE A 135 -9.44 -25.79 -5.87
CA ILE A 135 -8.88 -24.44 -5.79
C ILE A 135 -8.75 -24.06 -4.31
N GLU A 136 -7.59 -23.54 -3.93
CA GLU A 136 -7.34 -23.11 -2.56
C GLU A 136 -8.30 -21.98 -2.16
N THR A 137 -8.98 -22.12 -1.03
CA THR A 137 -9.90 -21.09 -0.53
C THR A 137 -9.35 -20.49 0.75
N ARG A 138 -9.32 -19.16 0.82
CA ARG A 138 -8.96 -18.38 2.00
C ARG A 138 -9.95 -17.24 2.23
N ASN A 139 -10.10 -16.84 3.49
CA ASN A 139 -11.02 -15.78 3.89
C ASN A 139 -10.31 -14.77 4.79
N ILE A 140 -10.67 -13.50 4.62
CA ILE A 140 -10.32 -12.38 5.49
C ILE A 140 -11.65 -11.77 5.94
N ASP A 141 -11.99 -11.99 7.20
CA ASP A 141 -13.24 -11.53 7.80
C ASP A 141 -12.95 -10.27 8.62
N VAL A 142 -13.63 -9.17 8.29
CA VAL A 142 -13.41 -7.85 8.91
C VAL A 142 -14.75 -7.20 9.25
N ALA A 143 -14.91 -6.65 10.45
CA ALA A 143 -16.15 -5.98 10.85
C ALA A 143 -16.29 -4.60 10.17
N GLY A 144 -15.17 -3.93 9.89
CA GLY A 144 -15.16 -2.60 9.28
C GLY A 144 -13.76 -2.15 8.87
N ASN A 145 -13.64 -0.85 8.58
CA ASN A 145 -12.42 -0.26 8.02
C ASN A 145 -11.19 -0.38 8.94
N GLN A 146 -11.37 -0.26 10.27
CA GLN A 146 -10.26 -0.40 11.22
C GLN A 146 -9.65 -1.82 11.22
N GLU A 147 -10.49 -2.86 11.14
CA GLU A 147 -10.00 -4.23 11.02
C GLU A 147 -9.45 -4.51 9.62
N LEU A 148 -10.00 -3.85 8.58
CA LEU A 148 -9.51 -3.99 7.21
C LEU A 148 -8.05 -3.54 7.06
N ILE A 149 -7.68 -2.37 7.61
CA ILE A 149 -6.29 -1.90 7.54
C ILE A 149 -5.34 -2.81 8.33
N ALA A 150 -5.78 -3.32 9.48
CA ALA A 150 -5.01 -4.28 10.27
C ALA A 150 -4.84 -5.63 9.55
N ALA A 151 -5.78 -6.00 8.68
CA ALA A 151 -5.76 -7.26 7.93
C ALA A 151 -4.87 -7.22 6.68
N PHE A 152 -4.44 -6.05 6.18
CA PHE A 152 -3.64 -5.96 4.96
C PHE A 152 -2.35 -6.78 4.99
N PRO A 153 -1.48 -6.70 6.02
CA PRO A 153 -0.26 -7.50 6.07
C PRO A 153 -0.54 -9.00 5.94
N ARG A 154 -1.51 -9.51 6.71
CA ARG A 154 -1.93 -10.91 6.67
C ARG A 154 -2.48 -11.32 5.31
N ALA A 155 -3.28 -10.47 4.67
CA ALA A 155 -3.83 -10.77 3.35
C ALA A 155 -2.74 -10.83 2.27
N ILE A 156 -1.79 -9.90 2.32
CA ILE A 156 -0.63 -9.87 1.42
C ILE A 156 0.23 -11.13 1.60
N GLU A 157 0.48 -11.53 2.85
CA GLU A 157 1.17 -12.78 3.19
C GLU A 157 0.47 -14.00 2.60
N VAL A 158 -0.86 -14.12 2.74
CA VAL A 158 -1.64 -15.23 2.18
C VAL A 158 -1.48 -15.30 0.66
N ILE A 159 -1.56 -14.15 -0.03
CA ILE A 159 -1.38 -14.07 -1.48
C ILE A 159 0.03 -14.55 -1.84
N ASN A 160 1.05 -13.97 -1.22
CA ASN A 160 2.45 -14.25 -1.56
C ASN A 160 2.86 -15.69 -1.25
N THR A 161 2.42 -16.25 -0.13
CA THR A 161 2.70 -17.64 0.27
C THR A 161 2.11 -18.64 -0.71
N HIS A 162 0.87 -18.40 -1.16
CA HIS A 162 0.25 -19.26 -2.17
C HIS A 162 1.05 -19.22 -3.47
N LEU A 163 1.37 -18.01 -3.93
CA LEU A 163 2.11 -17.81 -5.16
C LEU A 163 3.51 -18.43 -5.12
N SER A 164 4.25 -18.29 -4.02
CA SER A 164 5.56 -18.92 -3.84
C SER A 164 5.47 -20.45 -3.84
N THR A 165 4.44 -21.00 -3.20
CA THR A 165 4.18 -22.45 -3.20
C THR A 165 3.93 -22.95 -4.62
N MET A 166 3.07 -22.27 -5.38
CA MET A 166 2.78 -22.62 -6.78
C MET A 166 4.02 -22.55 -7.66
N TYR A 167 4.87 -21.55 -7.46
CA TYR A 167 6.13 -21.41 -8.17
C TYR A 167 7.13 -22.52 -7.84
N GLN A 168 7.29 -22.89 -6.57
CA GLN A 168 8.14 -24.00 -6.16
C GLN A 168 7.66 -25.33 -6.75
N LEU A 169 6.35 -25.59 -6.72
CA LEU A 169 5.74 -26.77 -7.35
C LEU A 169 5.98 -26.79 -8.86
N GLN A 170 5.94 -25.63 -9.51
CA GLN A 170 6.24 -25.50 -10.94
C GLN A 170 7.71 -25.82 -11.24
N GLN A 171 8.66 -25.29 -10.45
CA GLN A 171 10.08 -25.58 -10.63
C GLN A 171 10.37 -27.07 -10.43
N ALA A 172 9.81 -27.68 -9.38
CA ALA A 172 9.99 -29.11 -9.12
C ALA A 172 9.43 -29.99 -10.26
N ARG A 173 8.30 -29.61 -10.86
CA ARG A 173 7.71 -30.31 -12.02
C ARG A 173 8.50 -30.07 -13.31
N GLY A 174 8.97 -28.84 -13.55
CA GLY A 174 9.78 -28.48 -14.70
C GLY A 174 11.13 -29.22 -14.73
N ALA A 175 11.73 -29.45 -13.56
CA ALA A 175 12.94 -30.25 -13.41
C ALA A 175 12.72 -31.76 -13.73
N GLN A 176 11.48 -32.26 -13.62
CA GLN A 176 11.17 -33.66 -13.98
C GLN A 176 10.90 -33.86 -15.48
N VAL A 177 10.35 -32.87 -16.18
CA VAL A 177 10.00 -32.97 -17.62
C VAL A 177 11.24 -32.88 -18.53
N THR A 178 12.32 -32.27 -18.07
CA THR A 178 13.61 -32.20 -18.80
C THR A 178 14.35 -33.53 -18.90
N ALA A 179 13.87 -34.59 -18.25
CA ALA A 179 14.50 -35.92 -18.28
C ALA A 179 13.87 -36.92 -19.27
N GLY A 180 12.83 -36.59 -20.06
CA GLY A 180 12.29 -37.63 -20.95
C GLY A 180 11.15 -37.37 -21.95
N ALA A 181 10.55 -36.18 -22.10
CA ALA A 181 9.53 -36.00 -23.14
C ALA A 181 9.39 -34.56 -23.64
N GLN A 182 9.51 -34.38 -24.95
CA GLN A 182 9.09 -33.16 -25.67
C GLN A 182 7.55 -33.06 -25.63
N GLY A 183 7.02 -32.55 -24.53
CA GLY A 183 5.62 -32.20 -24.38
C GLY A 183 5.51 -30.96 -23.52
N HIS A 184 4.97 -29.88 -24.06
CA HIS A 184 4.76 -28.62 -23.36
C HIS A 184 3.95 -28.87 -22.08
N PRO A 185 4.51 -28.71 -20.87
CA PRO A 185 3.72 -28.86 -19.67
C PRO A 185 2.75 -27.66 -19.60
N PRO A 186 1.44 -27.86 -19.39
CA PRO A 186 0.56 -26.76 -19.00
C PRO A 186 0.88 -26.40 -17.54
N SER A 187 1.96 -25.65 -17.34
CA SER A 187 2.31 -25.08 -16.04
C SER A 187 1.49 -23.82 -15.83
N THR A 188 0.29 -23.95 -15.24
CA THR A 188 -0.47 -22.76 -14.85
C THR A 188 0.29 -22.06 -13.73
N PRO A 189 0.80 -20.82 -13.94
CA PRO A 189 1.38 -20.04 -12.85
C PRO A 189 0.31 -19.82 -11.77
N GLY A 190 0.73 -19.66 -10.52
CA GLY A 190 -0.21 -19.36 -9.44
C GLY A 190 -1.03 -18.11 -9.78
N LYS A 191 -2.35 -18.19 -9.69
CA LYS A 191 -3.29 -17.11 -9.96
C LYS A 191 -4.32 -16.99 -8.85
N VAL A 192 -4.47 -15.78 -8.32
CA VAL A 192 -5.34 -15.48 -7.18
C VAL A 192 -6.51 -14.61 -7.62
N LEU A 193 -7.73 -15.01 -7.27
CA LEU A 193 -8.91 -14.15 -7.34
C LEU A 193 -9.22 -13.59 -5.97
N VAL A 194 -9.08 -12.28 -5.80
CA VAL A 194 -9.55 -11.55 -4.62
C VAL A 194 -10.96 -11.02 -4.88
N PHE A 195 -11.91 -11.32 -4.01
CA PHE A 195 -13.29 -10.90 -4.19
C PHE A 195 -13.96 -10.49 -2.88
N CYS A 196 -14.95 -9.63 -3.00
CA CYS A 196 -15.93 -9.37 -1.94
C CYS A 196 -17.33 -9.55 -2.53
N GLU A 197 -18.38 -8.98 -1.92
CA GLU A 197 -19.74 -9.11 -2.44
C GLU A 197 -19.88 -8.47 -3.84
N SER A 198 -19.57 -7.18 -3.97
CA SER A 198 -19.65 -6.42 -5.22
C SER A 198 -18.34 -6.39 -6.02
N GLY A 199 -17.20 -6.66 -5.38
CA GLY A 199 -15.89 -6.51 -5.98
C GLY A 199 -15.42 -5.06 -6.18
N ASN A 200 -16.09 -4.08 -5.54
CA ASN A 200 -15.83 -2.65 -5.79
C ASN A 200 -15.21 -1.91 -4.61
N GLU A 201 -15.30 -2.46 -3.40
CA GLU A 201 -14.93 -1.76 -2.15
C GLU A 201 -13.83 -2.52 -1.40
N ARG A 202 -14.18 -3.37 -0.42
CA ARG A 202 -13.21 -4.07 0.47
C ARG A 202 -12.13 -4.86 -0.25
N SER A 203 -12.50 -5.69 -1.24
CA SER A 203 -11.52 -6.45 -2.02
C SER A 203 -10.65 -5.55 -2.89
N ALA A 204 -11.21 -4.50 -3.47
CA ALA A 204 -10.47 -3.54 -4.27
C ALA A 204 -9.47 -2.74 -3.41
N THR A 205 -9.87 -2.37 -2.20
CA THR A 205 -9.02 -1.71 -1.20
C THR A 205 -7.85 -2.60 -0.79
N LEU A 206 -8.10 -3.89 -0.53
CA LEU A 206 -7.04 -4.85 -0.23
C LEU A 206 -6.07 -5.05 -1.41
N VAL A 207 -6.58 -5.15 -2.64
CA VAL A 207 -5.73 -5.23 -3.85
C VAL A 207 -4.91 -3.95 -4.05
N THR A 208 -5.48 -2.78 -3.75
CA THR A 208 -4.76 -1.50 -3.80
C THR A 208 -3.64 -1.47 -2.77
N ALA A 209 -3.92 -1.88 -1.53
CA ALA A 209 -2.92 -2.01 -0.47
C ALA A 209 -1.80 -3.00 -0.85
N TYR A 210 -2.14 -4.11 -1.51
CA TYR A 210 -1.15 -5.05 -2.06
C TYR A 210 -0.22 -4.35 -3.07
N ILE A 211 -0.76 -3.56 -3.99
CA ILE A 211 0.06 -2.83 -4.97
C ILE A 211 1.00 -1.82 -4.30
N MET A 212 0.49 -1.07 -3.31
CA MET A 212 1.28 -0.09 -2.56
C MET A 212 2.45 -0.74 -1.81
N ALA A 213 2.20 -1.87 -1.17
CA ALA A 213 3.18 -2.55 -0.32
C ALA A 213 4.18 -3.40 -1.11
N MET A 214 3.77 -3.98 -2.24
CA MET A 214 4.62 -4.89 -3.02
C MET A 214 5.42 -4.20 -4.13
N TYR A 215 5.03 -2.98 -4.50
CA TYR A 215 5.66 -2.27 -5.62
C TYR A 215 5.97 -0.80 -5.36
N SER A 216 6.01 -0.41 -4.08
CA SER A 216 6.31 0.96 -3.68
C SER A 216 5.49 2.04 -4.40
N ALA A 217 4.26 1.70 -4.82
CA ALA A 217 3.36 2.65 -5.44
C ALA A 217 2.74 3.56 -4.37
N ASP A 218 2.71 4.86 -4.64
CA ASP A 218 1.93 5.80 -3.83
C ASP A 218 0.43 5.51 -3.95
N LEU A 219 -0.35 6.12 -3.05
CA LEU A 219 -1.81 5.94 -3.01
C LEU A 219 -2.48 6.22 -4.35
N ILE A 220 -2.12 7.34 -4.98
CA ILE A 220 -2.77 7.84 -6.19
C ILE A 220 -2.53 6.88 -7.35
N LYS A 221 -1.28 6.49 -7.55
CA LYS A 221 -0.84 5.56 -8.58
C LYS A 221 -1.45 4.17 -8.38
N ALA A 222 -1.49 3.67 -7.14
CA ALA A 222 -2.11 2.38 -6.84
C ALA A 222 -3.61 2.38 -7.17
N ILE A 223 -4.34 3.44 -6.81
CA ILE A 223 -5.76 3.59 -7.18
C ILE A 223 -5.92 3.65 -8.70
N GLN A 224 -5.09 4.44 -9.38
CA GLN A 224 -5.13 4.57 -10.84
C GLN A 224 -4.90 3.23 -11.53
N ILE A 225 -3.95 2.41 -11.07
CA ILE A 225 -3.70 1.06 -11.62
C ILE A 225 -4.93 0.18 -11.49
N VAL A 226 -5.55 0.14 -10.31
CA VAL A 226 -6.74 -0.68 -10.06
C VAL A 226 -7.94 -0.19 -10.90
N GLN A 227 -8.17 1.13 -10.95
CA GLN A 227 -9.28 1.71 -11.72
C GLN A 227 -9.07 1.60 -13.23
N ALA A 228 -7.83 1.67 -13.72
CA ALA A 228 -7.52 1.47 -15.13
C ALA A 228 -7.89 0.06 -15.60
N GLN A 229 -7.79 -0.95 -14.73
CA GLN A 229 -8.15 -2.34 -15.04
C GLN A 229 -9.61 -2.67 -14.70
N ARG A 230 -10.11 -2.20 -13.56
CA ARG A 230 -11.50 -2.37 -13.12
C ARG A 230 -12.10 -1.00 -12.80
N PHE A 231 -12.63 -0.35 -13.83
CA PHE A 231 -13.25 0.98 -13.74
C PHE A 231 -14.42 1.05 -12.74
N ALA A 232 -15.10 -0.07 -12.48
CA ALA A 232 -16.24 -0.14 -11.56
C ALA A 232 -15.86 -0.01 -10.06
N VAL A 233 -14.57 0.01 -9.72
CA VAL A 233 -14.11 0.18 -8.35
C VAL A 233 -14.46 1.57 -7.83
N ALA A 234 -15.04 1.60 -6.63
CA ALA A 234 -15.48 2.82 -5.98
C ALA A 234 -14.77 2.95 -4.63
N PHE A 235 -13.78 3.86 -4.58
CA PHE A 235 -13.21 4.30 -3.32
C PHE A 235 -14.03 5.48 -2.81
N ASP A 236 -14.61 5.38 -1.61
CA ASP A 236 -15.19 6.54 -0.94
C ASP A 236 -14.08 7.31 -0.19
N ASP A 237 -14.46 8.42 0.47
CA ASP A 237 -13.50 9.21 1.25
C ASP A 237 -12.91 8.39 2.41
N SER A 238 -13.67 7.45 2.96
CA SER A 238 -13.22 6.62 4.09
C SER A 238 -12.11 5.65 3.69
N LEU A 239 -12.25 4.98 2.54
CA LEU A 239 -11.30 4.02 2.00
C LEU A 239 -10.05 4.74 1.48
N ARG A 240 -10.20 5.92 0.86
CA ARG A 240 -9.04 6.75 0.48
C ARG A 240 -8.20 7.15 1.68
N ASN A 241 -8.85 7.65 2.74
CA ASN A 241 -8.14 8.03 3.97
C ASN A 241 -7.51 6.81 4.68
N LEU A 242 -8.17 5.65 4.61
CA LEU A 242 -7.62 4.40 5.13
C LEU A 242 -6.35 3.99 4.37
N LEU A 243 -6.36 4.02 3.05
CA LEU A 243 -5.18 3.70 2.24
C LEU A 243 -4.07 4.75 2.42
N SER A 244 -4.42 6.04 2.57
CA SER A 244 -3.46 7.09 2.92
C SER A 244 -2.79 6.84 4.27
N THR A 245 -3.56 6.39 5.27
CA THR A 245 -3.01 5.97 6.57
C THR A 245 -2.08 4.77 6.40
N TYR A 246 -2.44 3.83 5.54
CA TYR A 246 -1.61 2.67 5.25
C TYR A 246 -0.29 3.05 4.55
N GLU A 247 -0.31 4.03 3.65
CA GLU A 247 0.90 4.58 3.02
C GLU A 247 1.90 5.12 4.06
N ILE A 248 1.39 5.84 5.07
CA ILE A 248 2.21 6.32 6.18
C ILE A 248 2.83 5.15 6.97
N ILE A 249 2.04 4.10 7.22
CA ILE A 249 2.53 2.89 7.90
C ILE A 249 3.64 2.22 7.07
N LEU A 250 3.46 2.08 5.75
CA LEU A 250 4.47 1.51 4.86
C LEU A 250 5.75 2.34 4.87
N ARG A 251 5.63 3.67 4.76
CA ARG A 251 6.79 4.57 4.81
C ARG A 251 7.53 4.48 6.15
N ALA A 252 6.82 4.46 7.27
CA ALA A 252 7.43 4.30 8.57
C ALA A 252 8.19 2.98 8.70
N LYS A 253 7.65 1.87 8.16
CA LYS A 253 8.35 0.57 8.12
C LYS A 253 9.63 0.64 7.28
N ARG A 254 9.58 1.26 6.10
CA ARG A 254 10.76 1.48 5.24
C ARG A 254 11.84 2.26 5.99
N ASP A 255 11.46 3.34 6.68
CA ASP A 255 12.39 4.19 7.43
C ASP A 255 13.09 3.41 8.56
N VAL A 256 12.37 2.53 9.26
CA VAL A 256 12.94 1.64 10.29
C VAL A 256 13.94 0.65 9.68
N VAL A 257 13.57 -0.05 8.62
CA VAL A 257 14.46 -1.01 7.94
C VAL A 257 15.73 -0.34 7.41
N GLN A 258 15.61 0.86 6.87
CA GLN A 258 16.76 1.65 6.41
C GLN A 258 17.65 2.10 7.58
N ALA A 259 17.06 2.48 8.72
CA ALA A 259 17.81 2.84 9.92
C ALA A 259 18.58 1.63 10.50
N ASP A 260 17.94 0.47 10.59
CA ASP A 260 18.57 -0.77 11.07
C ASP A 260 19.72 -1.21 10.16
N SER A 261 19.51 -1.17 8.84
CA SER A 261 20.56 -1.49 7.86
C SER A 261 21.78 -0.57 7.98
N ARG A 262 21.56 0.72 8.29
CA ARG A 262 22.65 1.69 8.54
C ARG A 262 23.38 1.43 9.86
N MET A 263 22.69 0.92 10.88
CA MET A 263 23.34 0.57 12.17
C MET A 263 24.19 -0.70 12.07
N VAL A 264 23.73 -1.71 11.32
CA VAL A 264 24.48 -2.97 11.13
C VAL A 264 25.72 -2.79 10.24
N GLY A 265 25.65 -1.91 9.22
CA GLY A 265 26.76 -1.63 8.31
C GLY A 265 27.99 -0.93 8.93
N ASN A 266 27.87 -0.39 10.16
CA ASN A 266 28.94 0.36 10.83
C ASN A 266 29.64 -0.42 11.96
N GLY A 267 29.41 -1.74 12.07
CA GLY A 267 29.99 -2.63 13.08
C GLY A 267 31.30 -3.35 12.67
N GLY A 268 31.92 -2.99 11.54
CA GLY A 268 33.13 -3.63 11.02
C GLY A 268 34.44 -3.09 11.61
N THR A 269 35.01 -3.82 12.57
CA THR A 269 36.46 -3.92 12.89
C THR A 269 37.32 -2.66 12.75
N GLY A 270 37.30 -1.76 13.75
CA GLY A 270 38.32 -0.73 13.96
C GLY A 270 39.10 -0.98 15.25
N LYS A 271 40.39 -1.32 15.14
CA LYS A 271 41.34 -1.35 16.27
C LYS A 271 41.34 0.01 17.00
N PRO A 272 41.56 0.08 18.32
CA PRO A 272 41.71 1.34 19.03
C PRO A 272 43.06 1.96 18.70
N GLY A 273 43.07 2.92 17.78
CA GLY A 273 44.20 3.78 17.49
C GLY A 273 44.01 5.13 18.18
N LEU A 274 44.81 5.42 19.20
CA LEU A 274 44.94 6.76 19.75
C LEU A 274 45.36 7.74 18.65
N LYS A 275 44.50 8.70 18.31
CA LYS A 275 44.92 9.98 17.72
C LYS A 275 44.02 11.11 18.22
N ASN A 276 44.65 12.05 18.92
CA ASN A 276 44.16 13.39 19.21
C ASN A 276 43.82 14.13 17.90
N GLY A 277 42.73 14.89 17.91
CA GLY A 277 42.37 15.80 16.82
C GLY A 277 40.94 16.28 16.92
N ALA A 278 40.76 17.52 17.37
CA ALA A 278 39.49 18.18 17.61
C ALA A 278 38.61 18.29 16.35
N ASN A 279 37.37 17.80 16.43
CA ASN A 279 36.14 18.53 16.06
C ASN A 279 34.94 17.62 16.31
N ALA A 280 34.17 17.90 17.36
CA ALA A 280 32.91 17.21 17.66
C ALA A 280 31.84 18.27 17.92
N GLY A 281 30.98 18.49 16.93
CA GLY A 281 29.74 19.22 17.09
C GLY A 281 28.73 18.60 16.15
N LEU A 282 27.89 17.70 16.68
CA LEU A 282 26.56 17.28 16.21
C LEU A 282 26.10 16.14 17.13
N GLY A 283 25.44 16.52 18.22
CA GLY A 283 25.02 15.62 19.29
C GLY A 283 23.93 14.63 18.84
N LYS A 284 24.16 13.36 19.18
CA LYS A 284 23.10 12.34 19.26
C LYS A 284 22.09 12.79 20.32
N SER A 285 20.81 12.81 19.98
CA SER A 285 19.71 13.01 20.93
C SER A 285 19.65 11.82 21.89
N SER A 286 20.33 11.95 23.03
CA SER A 286 20.04 11.14 24.20
C SER A 286 18.76 11.71 24.84
N LYS A 287 17.79 10.84 25.13
CA LYS A 287 16.59 11.21 25.88
C LYS A 287 17.01 11.82 27.21
N ARG A 288 16.85 13.14 27.37
CA ARG A 288 17.10 13.83 28.64
C ARG A 288 16.00 13.43 29.62
N THR A 289 16.40 12.95 30.79
CA THR A 289 15.49 12.66 31.91
C THR A 289 15.14 14.00 32.57
N ILE A 290 13.92 14.13 33.09
CA ILE A 290 13.36 15.36 33.70
C ILE A 290 14.17 15.92 34.90
N ASP A 291 15.17 15.18 35.37
CA ASP A 291 16.03 15.57 36.49
C ASP A 291 17.17 16.52 36.08
N ASP A 292 17.50 16.60 34.78
CA ASP A 292 18.56 17.49 34.27
C ASP A 292 18.12 18.96 34.14
N SER A 293 16.91 19.33 34.57
CA SER A 293 16.36 20.69 34.41
C SER A 293 16.47 21.58 35.65
N TYR A 294 17.14 21.14 36.72
CA TYR A 294 17.22 21.90 37.98
C TYR A 294 18.61 22.46 38.31
N ASP A 295 19.60 22.32 37.43
CA ASP A 295 20.98 22.69 37.74
C ASP A 295 21.58 23.57 36.63
N ASP A 296 21.02 24.78 36.44
CA ASP A 296 21.74 25.88 35.77
C ASP A 296 21.15 27.25 36.17
N ASP A 297 21.55 27.77 37.33
CA ASP A 297 21.24 29.12 37.82
C ASP A 297 22.15 30.19 37.15
N ASN A 298 22.26 30.22 35.82
CA ASN A 298 22.94 31.30 35.10
C ASN A 298 22.25 31.62 33.76
N MET A 299 21.09 32.29 33.81
CA MET A 299 20.51 32.93 32.63
C MET A 299 20.87 34.42 32.60
N ASP A 300 21.94 34.75 31.88
CA ASP A 300 22.17 36.11 31.38
C ASP A 300 21.09 36.42 30.32
N MET A 301 20.16 37.29 30.70
CA MET A 301 19.14 37.85 29.80
C MET A 301 19.75 38.98 28.98
N ASP A 302 20.53 38.65 27.94
CA ASP A 302 20.86 39.62 26.90
C ASP A 302 19.87 39.52 25.73
N GLY A 303 19.30 40.67 25.40
CA GLY A 303 18.17 40.81 24.51
C GLY A 303 18.58 40.84 23.06
N GLY A 304 17.94 39.98 22.26
CA GLY A 304 17.71 40.23 20.84
C GLY A 304 18.14 39.10 19.93
N ASP A 305 17.17 38.30 19.50
CA ASP A 305 17.03 38.08 18.06
C ASP A 305 15.61 37.68 17.67
N ARG A 306 14.88 38.62 17.02
CA ARG A 306 13.56 38.36 16.42
C ARG A 306 13.67 37.55 15.12
N PHE A 307 14.87 37.14 14.71
CA PHE A 307 15.11 36.46 13.43
C PHE A 307 14.90 34.94 13.44
N LEU A 308 14.79 34.29 14.60
CA LEU A 308 14.71 32.82 14.69
C LEU A 308 13.28 32.25 14.62
N ASP A 309 12.24 33.06 14.83
CA ASP A 309 10.85 32.56 14.85
C ASP A 309 10.30 32.28 13.43
N HIS A 310 10.83 32.95 12.40
CA HIS A 310 10.35 32.78 11.03
C HIS A 310 10.66 31.39 10.43
N GLY A 311 11.79 30.77 10.80
CA GLY A 311 12.17 29.43 10.32
C GLY A 311 11.24 28.32 10.81
N ARG A 312 10.50 28.54 11.91
CA ARG A 312 9.51 27.58 12.45
C ARG A 312 8.33 27.36 11.50
N PHE A 313 8.05 28.33 10.65
CA PHE A 313 6.88 28.33 9.77
C PHE A 313 7.22 28.11 8.29
N GLU A 314 8.52 28.03 7.94
CA GLU A 314 8.95 27.66 6.59
C GLU A 314 8.39 26.27 6.22
N GLY A 315 7.72 26.20 5.06
CA GLY A 315 7.07 24.96 4.57
C GLY A 315 5.64 24.72 5.05
N ARG A 316 5.07 25.56 5.92
CA ARG A 316 3.62 25.51 6.22
C ARG A 316 2.84 26.21 5.11
N ALA A 317 2.39 25.45 4.11
CA ALA A 317 1.44 25.96 3.13
C ALA A 317 0.04 26.10 3.79
N GLY A 318 -0.44 27.33 3.98
CA GLY A 318 -1.79 27.60 4.49
C GLY A 318 -2.01 29.07 4.85
N SER A 319 -3.26 29.52 4.87
CA SER A 319 -3.62 30.86 5.37
C SER A 319 -3.59 30.87 6.91
N ALA A 320 -2.91 31.84 7.50
CA ALA A 320 -2.93 32.05 8.96
C ALA A 320 -4.39 32.21 9.45
N PRO A 321 -4.76 31.63 10.61
CA PRO A 321 -6.15 31.64 11.08
C PRO A 321 -6.66 33.04 11.44
N PHE A 322 -5.75 33.99 11.69
CA PHE A 322 -6.06 35.38 12.00
C PHE A 322 -5.27 36.31 11.08
N GLN A 323 -5.88 37.43 10.71
CA GLN A 323 -5.29 38.51 9.94
C GLN A 323 -5.32 39.78 10.79
N ASP A 324 -4.28 40.61 10.64
CA ASP A 324 -4.21 41.90 11.31
C ASP A 324 -5.22 42.86 10.70
N ARG A 325 -5.93 43.60 11.56
CA ARG A 325 -6.77 44.69 11.10
C ARG A 325 -5.88 45.87 10.73
N HIS A 326 -5.72 46.13 9.44
CA HIS A 326 -5.14 47.39 8.98
C HIS A 326 -6.10 48.53 9.35
N GLY A 327 -5.70 49.34 10.34
CA GLY A 327 -6.43 50.53 10.75
C GLY A 327 -6.45 51.56 9.61
N SER A 328 -7.64 52.03 9.28
CA SER A 328 -7.87 53.28 8.54
C SER A 328 -7.80 54.47 9.49
#